data_AF-A0A959UXV1-F1
#
_entry.id   AF-A0A959UXV1-F1
#
_cell.length_a   1.000
_cell.length_b   1.000
_cell.length_c   1.000
_cell.angle_alpha   90.00
_cell.angle_beta   90.00
_cell.angle_gamma   90.00
#
_symmetry.space_group_name_H-M   'P 1'
#
loop_
_entity.id
_entity.type
_entity.pdbx_description
1 polymer ?
#
loop_
_entity_poly.entity_id
_entity_poly.type
_entity_poly.pdbx_seq_one_letter_code
_entity_poly.pdbx_strand_id
1 'polypeptide(L)' 'PPVGDLPDLERTSAQVNAWDQTSGLLLVDRSEATNTGVELTVDHHFARAFFYQLNGTWYDSRYG' A
#
# COMPACT_ATOMS: atom_id res chain seq x y z
N PRO A 1 -3.24 41.30 9.87
CA PRO A 1 -3.06 40.54 11.14
C PRO A 1 -2.73 39.07 10.85
N PRO A 2 -1.78 38.46 11.57
CA PRO A 2 -1.25 37.14 11.21
C PRO A 2 -2.33 36.08 11.44
N VAL A 3 -2.58 35.27 10.43
CA VAL A 3 -3.32 34.01 10.57
C VAL A 3 -2.40 33.09 11.34
N GLY A 4 -2.82 32.72 12.55
CA GLY A 4 -2.04 31.88 13.47
C GLY A 4 -1.65 30.55 12.84
N ASP A 5 -0.49 30.05 13.28
CA ASP A 5 0.14 28.81 12.86
C ASP A 5 -0.87 27.65 12.83
N LEU A 6 -1.23 27.23 11.61
CA LEU A 6 -1.82 25.92 11.40
C LEU A 6 -0.70 24.89 11.66
N PRO A 7 -0.94 23.83 12.46
CA PRO A 7 0.07 22.80 12.65
C PRO A 7 0.43 22.20 11.29
N ASP A 8 1.72 21.96 11.13
CA ASP A 8 2.47 21.53 9.94
C ASP A 8 1.94 20.18 9.36
N LEU A 9 0.70 20.17 8.87
CA LEU A 9 0.05 19.01 8.23
C LEU A 9 0.60 18.75 6.82
N GLU A 10 1.43 19.66 6.28
CA GLU A 10 2.17 19.43 5.04
C GLU A 10 3.44 18.59 5.24
N ARG A 11 3.79 18.28 6.49
CA ARG A 11 4.99 17.48 6.83
C ARG A 11 4.72 16.01 7.13
N THR A 12 3.52 15.50 6.82
CA THR A 12 3.20 14.07 6.90
C THR A 12 2.91 13.44 5.55
N SER A 13 3.14 14.17 4.45
CA SER A 13 3.24 13.62 3.09
C SER A 13 4.60 12.97 2.82
N ALA A 14 5.55 13.06 3.76
CA ALA A 14 6.94 12.64 3.60
C ALA A 14 7.22 11.21 4.09
N GLN A 15 6.18 10.39 4.27
CA GLN A 15 6.34 8.93 4.21
C GLN A 15 5.94 8.48 2.80
N VAL A 16 6.64 9.03 1.81
CA VAL A 16 6.78 8.39 0.51
C VAL A 16 7.24 6.98 0.83
N ASN A 17 6.43 5.99 0.47
CA ASN A 17 6.75 4.60 0.78
C ASN A 17 8.15 4.34 0.20
N ALA A 18 9.06 3.71 0.93
CA ALA A 18 10.45 3.57 0.47
C ALA A 18 10.60 2.81 -0.86
N TRP A 19 9.50 2.23 -1.35
CA TRP A 19 9.35 1.58 -2.66
C TRP A 19 8.95 2.53 -3.81
N ASP A 20 8.55 3.78 -3.52
CA ASP A 20 8.17 4.82 -4.50
C ASP A 20 9.38 5.59 -5.05
N GLN A 21 10.59 5.35 -4.53
CA GLN A 21 11.79 5.99 -5.07
C GLN A 21 12.19 5.28 -6.37
N THR A 22 11.84 5.88 -7.51
CA THR A 22 12.24 5.40 -8.84
C THR A 22 13.75 5.30 -8.91
N SER A 23 14.28 4.08 -9.04
CA SER A 23 15.74 3.85 -9.14
C SER A 23 16.28 4.61 -10.35
N GLY A 24 17.30 5.47 -10.16
CA GLY A 24 17.87 6.32 -11.21
C GLY A 24 18.61 5.57 -12.33
N LEU A 25 18.68 4.24 -12.24
CA LEU A 25 19.03 3.36 -13.35
C LEU A 25 17.72 2.91 -14.00
N LEU A 26 17.42 3.43 -15.19
CA LEU A 26 16.44 2.85 -16.10
C LEU A 26 16.92 1.45 -16.49
N LEU A 27 16.59 0.47 -15.66
CA LEU A 27 16.71 -0.94 -16.02
C LEU A 27 15.59 -1.24 -17.03
N VAL A 28 16.00 -1.38 -18.29
CA VAL A 28 15.26 -1.97 -19.41
C VAL A 28 14.21 -1.05 -20.06
N ASP A 29 14.50 -0.62 -21.30
CA ASP A 29 13.66 0.23 -22.18
C ASP A 29 12.34 -0.45 -22.61
N ARG A 30 12.16 -1.73 -22.26
CA ARG A 30 10.95 -2.53 -22.38
C ARG A 30 11.03 -3.67 -21.38
N SER A 31 10.41 -3.49 -20.22
CA SER A 31 10.12 -4.60 -19.31
C SER A 31 8.60 -4.69 -19.13
N GLU A 32 8.07 -5.90 -19.23
CA GLU A 32 6.66 -6.18 -18.96
C GLU A 32 6.58 -6.89 -17.61
N ALA A 33 5.93 -6.24 -16.65
CA ALA A 33 5.62 -6.85 -15.37
C ALA A 33 4.13 -7.18 -15.34
N THR A 34 3.79 -8.44 -15.14
CA THR A 34 2.42 -8.88 -14.90
C THR A 34 2.30 -9.36 -13.47
N ASN A 35 1.36 -8.80 -12.71
CA ASN A 35 0.99 -9.28 -11.39
C ASN A 35 -0.44 -9.79 -11.44
N THR A 36 -0.63 -11.04 -11.07
CA THR A 36 -1.96 -11.66 -10.96
C THR A 36 -2.07 -12.28 -9.58
N GLY A 37 -3.23 -12.14 -8.93
CA GLY A 37 -3.41 -12.70 -7.61
C GLY A 37 -4.86 -12.89 -7.24
N VAL A 38 -5.05 -13.58 -6.12
CA VAL A 38 -6.34 -13.80 -5.48
C VAL A 38 -6.23 -13.39 -4.02
N GLU A 39 -7.25 -12.67 -3.56
CA GLU A 39 -7.41 -12.24 -2.18
C GLU A 39 -8.65 -12.90 -1.58
N LEU A 40 -8.52 -13.40 -0.36
CA LEU A 40 -9.59 -14.00 0.41
C LEU A 40 -9.65 -13.34 1.78
N THR A 41 -10.85 -12.89 2.14
CA THR A 41 -11.15 -12.38 3.48
C THR A 41 -12.29 -13.21 4.06
N VAL A 42 -12.09 -13.73 5.27
CA VAL A 42 -13.12 -14.42 6.05
C VAL A 42 -13.35 -13.64 7.33
N ASP A 43 -14.54 -13.10 7.51
CA ASP A 43 -14.97 -12.42 8.73
C ASP A 43 -16.02 -13.25 9.48
N HIS A 44 -16.00 -13.16 10.81
CA HIS A 44 -17.03 -13.72 11.65
C HIS A 44 -17.26 -12.88 12.90
N HIS A 45 -18.52 -12.51 13.14
CA HIS A 45 -18.94 -11.66 14.25
C HIS A 45 -19.77 -12.45 15.27
N PHE A 46 -19.43 -12.29 16.55
CA PHE A 46 -20.15 -12.88 17.68
C PHE A 46 -21.10 -11.86 18.33
N ALA A 47 -22.10 -12.34 19.07
CA ALA A 47 -23.16 -11.53 19.69
C ALA A 47 -22.71 -10.50 20.75
N ARG A 48 -21.41 -10.41 21.08
CA ARG A 48 -20.85 -9.53 22.11
C ARG A 48 -19.77 -8.57 21.56
N ALA A 49 -19.88 -8.20 20.28
CA ALA A 49 -18.91 -7.35 19.58
C ALA A 49 -17.49 -7.91 19.47
N PHE A 50 -17.30 -9.20 19.79
CA PHE A 50 -16.10 -9.92 19.40
C PHE A 50 -16.22 -10.35 17.95
N PHE A 51 -15.09 -10.38 17.26
CA PHE A 51 -15.01 -10.90 15.90
C PHE A 51 -13.63 -11.52 15.67
N TYR A 52 -13.53 -12.38 14.67
CA TYR A 52 -12.25 -12.73 14.07
C TYR A 52 -12.30 -12.42 12.58
N GLN A 53 -11.13 -12.06 12.03
CA GLN A 53 -10.94 -11.84 10.61
C GLN A 53 -9.66 -12.55 10.18
N LEU A 54 -9.78 -13.34 9.11
CA LEU A 54 -8.66 -14.02 8.46
C LEU A 54 -8.50 -13.42 7.06
N ASN A 55 -7.29 -12.94 6.75
CA ASN A 55 -6.94 -12.45 5.44
C ASN A 55 -5.89 -13.38 4.83
N GLY A 56 -6.09 -13.78 3.58
CA GLY A 56 -5.16 -14.58 2.80
C GLY A 56 -4.98 -13.97 1.42
N THR A 57 -3.73 -13.90 0.97
CA THR A 57 -3.39 -13.38 -0.36
C THR A 57 -2.40 -14.32 -1.03
N TRP A 58 -2.65 -14.61 -2.30
CA TRP A 58 -1.70 -15.31 -3.15
C TRP A 58 -1.47 -14.47 -4.41
N TYR A 59 -0.21 -14.18 -4.71
CA TYR A 59 0.21 -13.46 -5.89
C TYR A 59 1.19 -14.30 -6.74
N ASP A 60 1.11 -14.12 -8.06
CA ASP A 60 2.09 -14.52 -9.07
C ASP A 60 2.57 -13.25 -9.77
N SER A 61 3.86 -12.95 -9.62
CA SER A 61 4.51 -11.79 -10.22
C SER A 61 5.53 -12.28 -11.24
N ARG A 62 5.37 -11.83 -12.49
CA ARG A 62 6.27 -12.17 -13.59
C ARG A 62 6.94 -10.92 -14.13
N TYR A 63 8.21 -11.04 -14.46
CA TYR A 63 9.02 -10.00 -15.08
C TYR A 63 9.63 -10.56 -16.37
N GLY A 64 9.46 -9.85 -17.48
CA GLY A 64 9.94 -10.21 -18.82
C GLY A 64 10.64 -9.07 -19.52
#